data_AF-A0A2E0RTK4-F1
#
_entry.id   AF-A0A2E0RTK4-F1
#
_cell.length_a   1.000
_cell.length_b   1.000
_cell.length_c   1.000
_cell.angle_alpha   90.00
_cell.angle_beta   90.00
_cell.angle_gamma   90.00
#
_symmetry.space_group_name_H-M   'P 1'
#
loop_
_entity.id
_entity.type
_entity.pdbx_description
1 polymer ?
#
loop_
_entity_poly.entity_id
_entity_poly.type
_entity_poly.pdbx_seq_one_letter_code
_entity_poly.pdbx_strand_id
1 'polypeptide(L)'
;MCAMSADAHDAAETALDDSVDPRIARSRAGVLQAATELLVEGGTRAVTVDAVAERSGVAKSTMYRHFPSRTDLLVEVLRHNMPTAHPDVPSGTFEASLRSLLRRLAADLATPDWGRIFPALISLKHTNPDVHQLTETDRAHHLDQLRTVLDRGIAEGLVTPSTDVVATMNLLVGPLVLAVLNNDTDRLPRLVDEIADRYIASCHHTEPGAEER
;
A
#
# COMPACT_ATOMS: atom_id res chain seq x y z
N MET A 1 34.26 -39.95 36.90
CA MET A 1 33.40 -39.61 35.74
C MET A 1 32.03 -39.29 36.32
N CYS A 2 31.76 -38.08 36.82
CA CYS A 2 31.46 -36.80 36.16
C CYS A 2 30.13 -36.76 35.36
N ALA A 3 29.31 -35.75 35.72
CA ALA A 3 28.05 -35.21 35.17
C ALA A 3 26.80 -36.11 35.36
N MET A 4 25.74 -35.80 36.13
CA MET A 4 24.97 -34.58 36.49
C MET A 4 24.26 -33.84 35.34
N SER A 5 22.92 -33.92 35.39
CA SER A 5 21.90 -32.89 35.14
C SER A 5 21.51 -32.45 33.71
N ALA A 6 20.18 -32.33 33.55
CA ALA A 6 19.45 -31.25 32.84
C ALA A 6 18.58 -31.63 31.62
N ASP A 7 17.65 -32.58 31.76
CA ASP A 7 16.57 -32.83 30.77
C ASP A 7 15.18 -32.33 31.22
N ALA A 8 15.14 -31.22 31.97
CA ALA A 8 13.89 -30.59 32.42
C ALA A 8 13.86 -29.07 32.18
N HIS A 9 14.67 -28.56 31.24
CA HIS A 9 14.72 -27.13 30.91
C HIS A 9 14.19 -26.78 29.51
N ASP A 10 13.90 -27.75 28.65
CA ASP A 10 13.66 -27.50 27.22
C ASP A 10 12.17 -27.37 26.82
N ALA A 11 11.26 -27.30 27.79
CA ALA A 11 9.82 -27.11 27.55
C ALA A 11 9.29 -25.73 28.01
N ALA A 12 10.19 -24.83 28.44
CA ALA A 12 9.84 -23.54 29.04
C ALA A 12 10.26 -22.31 28.21
N GLU A 13 10.88 -22.51 27.04
CA GLU A 13 11.50 -21.42 26.26
C GLU A 13 10.78 -21.17 24.90
N THR A 14 9.45 -21.29 24.87
CA THR A 14 8.64 -20.97 23.67
C THR A 14 7.35 -20.23 24.04
N ALA A 15 7.43 -19.29 24.99
CA ALA A 15 6.30 -18.47 25.41
C ALA A 15 6.69 -17.03 25.82
N LEU A 16 7.61 -16.40 25.09
CA LEU A 16 8.00 -15.00 25.32
C LEU A 16 8.06 -14.24 23.98
N ASP A 17 6.90 -13.95 23.39
CA ASP A 17 6.72 -12.70 22.64
C ASP A 17 5.24 -12.34 22.54
N ASP A 18 4.59 -12.19 23.70
CA ASP A 18 3.21 -11.71 23.77
C ASP A 18 3.08 -10.76 24.97
N SER A 19 3.56 -9.52 24.81
CA SER A 19 3.02 -8.31 25.47
C SER A 19 3.92 -7.10 25.20
N VAL A 20 3.72 -6.45 24.05
CA VAL A 20 4.09 -5.04 23.95
C VAL A 20 3.32 -4.31 25.05
N ASP A 21 4.02 -3.68 26.01
CA ASP A 21 3.39 -2.94 27.11
C ASP A 21 2.31 -2.00 26.54
N PRO A 22 1.04 -2.10 26.97
CA PRO A 22 -0.06 -1.28 26.47
C PRO A 22 0.19 0.23 26.59
N ARG A 23 1.07 0.68 27.49
CA ARG A 23 1.51 2.08 27.58
C ARG A 23 2.43 2.45 26.43
N ILE A 24 3.35 1.56 26.08
CA ILE A 24 4.26 1.73 24.95
C ILE A 24 3.47 1.78 23.64
N ALA A 25 2.54 0.84 23.43
CA ALA A 25 1.68 0.82 22.26
C ALA A 25 0.86 2.11 22.10
N ARG A 26 0.24 2.61 23.19
CA ARG A 26 -0.49 3.88 23.19
C ARG A 26 0.40 5.08 22.88
N SER A 27 1.60 5.14 23.45
CA SER A 27 2.54 6.23 23.16
C SER A 27 2.98 6.23 21.69
N ARG A 28 3.23 5.04 21.12
CA ARG A 28 3.58 4.88 19.71
C ARG A 28 2.42 5.32 18.80
N ALA A 29 1.20 4.90 19.10
CA ALA A 29 0.01 5.29 18.34
C ALA A 29 -0.22 6.81 18.37
N GLY A 30 -0.07 7.44 19.54
CA GLY A 30 -0.20 8.91 19.67
C GLY A 30 0.85 9.68 18.88
N VAL A 31 2.09 9.18 18.83
CA VAL A 31 3.16 9.78 18.01
C VAL A 31 2.86 9.64 16.51
N LEU A 32 2.40 8.47 16.06
CA LEU A 32 2.04 8.24 14.66
C LEU A 32 0.84 9.10 14.22
N GLN A 33 -0.18 9.22 15.07
CA GLN A 33 -1.34 10.08 14.80
C GLN A 33 -0.91 11.55 14.65
N ALA A 34 -0.14 12.07 15.62
CA ALA A 34 0.35 13.45 15.57
C ALA A 34 1.22 13.73 14.33
N ALA A 35 2.08 12.77 13.96
CA ALA A 35 2.92 12.89 12.77
C ALA A 35 2.12 12.78 11.46
N THR A 36 1.05 11.97 11.43
CA THR A 36 0.10 11.88 10.32
C THR A 36 -0.60 13.21 10.10
N GLU A 37 -1.12 13.84 11.16
CA GLU A 37 -1.76 15.16 11.08
C GLU A 37 -0.82 16.24 10.57
N LEU A 38 0.42 16.28 11.10
CA LEU A 38 1.44 17.22 10.63
C LEU A 38 1.80 17.00 9.16
N LEU A 39 1.87 15.74 8.73
CA LEU A 39 2.14 15.37 7.34
C LEU A 39 1.03 15.87 6.40
N VAL A 40 -0.23 15.72 6.82
CA VAL A 40 -1.40 16.21 6.08
C VAL A 40 -1.43 17.74 6.03
N GLU A 41 -1.11 18.43 7.12
CA GLU A 41 -1.16 19.90 7.21
C GLU A 41 -0.06 20.61 6.42
N GLY A 42 1.17 20.08 6.43
CA GLY A 42 2.33 20.80 5.92
C GLY A 42 3.36 19.95 5.18
N GLY A 43 2.97 18.74 4.77
CA GLY A 43 3.82 17.81 4.06
C GLY A 43 5.00 17.33 4.90
N THR A 44 5.97 16.68 4.24
CA THR A 44 7.09 16.03 4.94
C THR A 44 7.90 16.98 5.81
N ARG A 45 7.98 18.27 5.45
CA ARG A 45 8.73 19.30 6.18
C ARG A 45 8.12 19.66 7.54
N ALA A 46 6.80 19.58 7.68
CA ALA A 46 6.12 19.85 8.95
C ALA A 46 6.34 18.75 10.00
N VAL A 47 6.64 17.52 9.56
CA VAL A 47 6.96 16.41 10.45
C VAL A 47 8.39 16.57 10.99
N THR A 48 8.49 17.21 12.17
CA THR A 48 9.73 17.32 12.94
C THR A 48 9.57 16.65 14.30
N VAL A 49 10.66 16.18 14.91
CA VAL A 49 10.61 15.57 16.25
C VAL A 49 9.99 16.52 17.27
N ASP A 50 10.29 17.82 17.15
CA ASP A 50 9.80 18.85 18.05
C ASP A 50 8.30 19.08 17.90
N ALA A 51 7.82 19.28 16.66
CA ALA A 51 6.40 19.46 16.39
C ALA A 51 5.57 18.23 16.78
N VAL A 52 6.11 17.03 16.54
CA VAL A 52 5.44 15.77 16.89
C VAL A 52 5.43 15.57 18.41
N ALA A 53 6.51 15.89 19.12
CA ALA A 53 6.56 15.83 20.59
C ALA A 53 5.55 16.80 21.22
N GLU A 54 5.47 18.03 20.70
CA GLU A 54 4.52 19.05 21.15
C GLU A 54 3.08 18.59 20.93
N ARG A 55 2.76 18.05 19.75
CA ARG A 55 1.39 17.63 19.41
C ARG A 55 0.97 16.33 20.08
N SER A 56 1.85 15.34 20.18
CA SER A 56 1.55 14.04 20.81
C SER A 56 1.60 14.08 22.34
N GLY A 57 2.25 15.09 22.93
CA GLY A 57 2.53 15.14 24.37
C GLY A 57 3.55 14.09 24.84
N VAL A 58 4.18 13.36 23.91
CA VAL A 58 5.17 12.32 24.22
C VAL A 58 6.57 12.94 24.30
N ALA A 59 7.31 12.62 25.37
CA ALA A 59 8.66 13.11 25.54
C ALA A 59 9.59 12.66 24.39
N LYS A 60 10.46 13.56 23.92
CA LYS A 60 11.42 13.29 22.83
C LYS A 60 12.28 12.04 23.08
N SER A 61 12.68 11.79 24.33
CA SER A 61 13.42 10.57 24.70
C SER A 61 12.64 9.27 24.45
N THR A 62 11.32 9.30 24.64
CA THR A 62 10.43 8.17 24.32
C THR A 62 10.24 8.03 22.81
N MET A 63 10.16 9.14 22.08
CA MET A 63 10.10 9.12 20.62
C MET A 63 11.37 8.52 20.00
N TYR A 64 12.56 8.98 20.40
CA TYR A 64 13.83 8.44 19.87
C TYR A 64 14.02 6.94 20.14
N ARG A 65 13.38 6.40 21.19
CA ARG A 65 13.35 4.95 21.46
C ARG A 65 12.54 4.18 20.42
N HIS A 66 11.49 4.78 19.84
CA HIS A 66 10.61 4.16 18.86
C HIS A 66 10.95 4.51 17.41
N PHE A 67 11.47 5.71 17.20
CA PHE A 67 11.75 6.31 15.91
C PHE A 67 13.13 7.00 15.99
N PRO A 68 14.23 6.26 15.74
CA PRO A 68 15.59 6.74 15.94
C PRO A 68 15.91 8.02 15.15
N SER A 69 15.28 8.20 13.99
CA SER A 69 15.40 9.40 13.17
C SER A 69 14.04 9.92 12.69
N ARG A 70 14.03 11.17 12.21
CA ARG A 70 12.88 11.76 11.50
C ARG A 70 12.49 10.93 10.26
N THR A 71 13.49 10.35 9.59
CA THR A 71 13.29 9.50 8.42
C THR A 71 12.54 8.23 8.81
N ASP A 72 12.94 7.58 9.91
CA ASP A 72 12.26 6.38 10.42
C ASP A 72 10.82 6.69 10.83
N LEU A 73 10.59 7.85 11.47
CA LEU A 73 9.24 8.32 11.79
C LEU A 73 8.39 8.49 10.53
N LEU A 74 8.92 9.11 9.48
CA LEU A 74 8.20 9.29 8.21
C LEU A 74 7.87 7.95 7.56
N VAL A 75 8.83 7.01 7.51
CA VAL A 75 8.62 5.66 6.96
C VAL A 75 7.51 4.94 7.74
N GLU A 76 7.54 5.02 9.07
CA GLU A 76 6.51 4.40 9.92
C GLU A 76 5.14 5.07 9.77
N VAL A 77 5.08 6.39 9.61
CA VAL A 77 3.82 7.10 9.31
C VAL A 77 3.25 6.66 7.98
N LEU A 78 4.07 6.56 6.92
CA LEU A 78 3.63 6.07 5.63
C LEU A 78 3.13 4.62 5.71
N ARG A 79 3.89 3.74 6.39
CA ARG A 79 3.49 2.33 6.58
C ARG A 79 2.20 2.22 7.39
N HIS A 80 2.03 3.02 8.42
CA HIS A 80 0.85 3.00 9.29
C HIS A 80 -0.43 3.41 8.55
N ASN A 81 -0.33 4.37 7.63
CA ASN A 81 -1.46 4.89 6.86
C ASN A 81 -1.70 4.14 5.54
N MET A 82 -0.76 3.29 5.11
CA MET A 82 -0.92 2.49 3.91
C MET A 82 -2.13 1.55 4.09
N PRO A 83 -3.08 1.52 3.14
CA PRO A 83 -4.21 0.62 3.18
C PRO A 83 -3.74 -0.82 3.35
N THR A 84 -4.49 -1.58 4.14
CA THR A 84 -4.17 -3.00 4.33
C THR A 84 -4.40 -3.73 3.02
N ALA A 85 -3.37 -4.42 2.54
CA ALA A 85 -3.45 -5.21 1.33
C ALA A 85 -4.61 -6.22 1.43
N HIS A 86 -5.48 -6.22 0.43
CA HIS A 86 -6.52 -7.23 0.31
C HIS A 86 -5.88 -8.58 -0.06
N PRO A 87 -6.06 -9.65 0.74
CA PRO A 87 -5.41 -10.94 0.46
C PRO A 87 -6.00 -11.62 -0.78
N ASP A 88 -7.28 -11.39 -1.05
CA ASP A 88 -8.02 -12.11 -2.09
C ASP A 88 -8.15 -11.30 -3.37
N VAL A 89 -7.94 -11.97 -4.50
CA VAL A 89 -8.29 -11.47 -5.82
C VAL A 89 -9.82 -11.57 -5.99
N PRO A 90 -10.52 -10.51 -6.44
CA PRO A 90 -11.95 -10.59 -6.74
C PRO A 90 -12.28 -11.78 -7.65
N SER A 91 -13.41 -12.46 -7.44
CA SER A 91 -13.81 -13.64 -8.21
C SER A 91 -14.87 -13.30 -9.28
N GLY A 92 -15.17 -14.28 -10.14
CA GLY A 92 -16.15 -14.14 -11.23
C GLY A 92 -15.48 -14.03 -12.60
N THR A 93 -16.22 -13.48 -13.57
CA THR A 93 -15.70 -13.23 -14.92
C THR A 93 -14.56 -12.21 -14.91
N PHE A 94 -13.79 -12.16 -15.98
CA PHE A 94 -12.76 -11.13 -16.19
C PHE A 94 -13.29 -9.72 -15.93
N GLU A 95 -14.41 -9.34 -16.57
CA GLU A 95 -15.01 -8.01 -16.42
C GLU A 95 -15.39 -7.70 -14.97
N ALA A 96 -16.11 -8.62 -14.30
CA ALA A 96 -16.54 -8.43 -12.92
C ALA A 96 -15.34 -8.30 -11.98
N SER A 97 -14.32 -9.13 -12.19
CA SER A 97 -13.10 -9.14 -11.39
C SER A 97 -12.30 -7.85 -11.57
N LEU A 98 -12.13 -7.38 -12.82
CA LEU A 98 -11.42 -6.15 -13.14
C LEU A 98 -12.11 -4.93 -12.52
N ARG A 99 -13.43 -4.79 -12.71
CA ARG A 99 -14.19 -3.70 -12.10
C ARG A 99 -14.08 -3.71 -10.57
N SER A 100 -14.19 -4.89 -9.96
CA SER A 100 -14.03 -5.00 -8.51
C SER A 100 -12.61 -4.64 -8.05
N LEU A 101 -11.58 -5.01 -8.79
CA LEU A 101 -10.19 -4.66 -8.46
C LEU A 101 -9.98 -3.15 -8.54
N LEU A 102 -10.43 -2.51 -9.63
CA LEU A 102 -10.29 -1.06 -9.80
C LEU A 102 -11.07 -0.26 -8.76
N ARG A 103 -12.27 -0.73 -8.37
CA ARG A 103 -13.05 -0.11 -7.29
C ARG A 103 -12.35 -0.19 -5.94
N ARG A 104 -11.69 -1.31 -5.64
CA ARG A 104 -10.89 -1.48 -4.41
C ARG A 104 -9.71 -0.51 -4.40
N LEU A 105 -8.91 -0.50 -5.47
CA LEU A 105 -7.78 0.42 -5.62
C LEU A 105 -8.19 1.89 -5.50
N ALA A 106 -9.32 2.27 -6.11
CA ALA A 106 -9.85 3.62 -6.00
C ALA A 106 -10.35 3.95 -4.58
N ALA A 107 -10.98 2.99 -3.88
CA ALA A 107 -11.42 3.18 -2.51
C ALA A 107 -10.22 3.35 -1.55
N ASP A 108 -9.18 2.55 -1.74
CA ASP A 108 -7.92 2.65 -0.99
C ASP A 108 -7.29 4.04 -1.19
N LEU A 109 -7.18 4.48 -2.44
CA LEU A 109 -6.71 5.83 -2.81
C LEU A 109 -7.60 6.97 -2.26
N ALA A 110 -8.90 6.73 -2.09
CA ALA A 110 -9.85 7.70 -1.56
C ALA A 110 -9.91 7.74 -0.03
N THR A 111 -9.20 6.86 0.69
CA THR A 111 -9.18 6.91 2.15
C THR A 111 -8.61 8.25 2.64
N PRO A 112 -9.27 8.97 3.58
CA PRO A 112 -8.99 10.39 3.82
C PRO A 112 -7.53 10.70 4.17
N ASP A 113 -6.92 9.90 5.03
CA ASP A 113 -5.53 10.11 5.45
C ASP A 113 -4.55 9.66 4.37
N TRP A 114 -4.81 8.52 3.73
CA TRP A 114 -3.92 7.98 2.69
C TRP A 114 -3.87 8.87 1.44
N GLY A 115 -5.02 9.29 0.90
CA GLY A 115 -5.07 10.12 -0.30
C GLY A 115 -4.31 11.44 -0.14
N ARG A 116 -4.33 12.01 1.08
CA ARG A 116 -3.58 13.23 1.42
C ARG A 116 -2.09 12.99 1.65
N ILE A 117 -1.72 11.79 2.10
CA ILE A 117 -0.33 11.39 2.38
C ILE A 117 0.37 10.85 1.13
N PHE A 118 -0.39 10.33 0.17
CA PHE A 118 0.13 9.71 -1.05
C PHE A 118 1.15 10.58 -1.82
N PRO A 119 0.97 11.91 -2.01
CA PRO A 119 1.98 12.75 -2.64
C PRO A 119 3.33 12.76 -1.89
N ALA A 120 3.31 12.71 -0.56
CA ALA A 120 4.51 12.65 0.26
C ALA A 120 5.26 11.32 0.07
N LEU A 121 4.52 10.21 -0.06
CA LEU A 121 5.10 8.90 -0.39
C LEU A 121 5.80 8.91 -1.75
N ILE A 122 5.17 9.47 -2.79
CA ILE A 122 5.78 9.59 -4.13
C ILE A 122 7.07 10.41 -4.06
N SER A 123 7.05 11.55 -3.36
CA SER A 123 8.26 12.37 -3.19
C SER A 123 9.39 11.65 -2.44
N LEU A 124 9.06 10.87 -1.41
CA LEU A 124 10.05 10.18 -0.59
C LEU A 124 10.61 8.93 -1.27
N LYS A 125 9.80 8.20 -2.07
CA LYS A 125 10.21 6.99 -2.80
C LYS A 125 11.50 7.17 -3.61
N HIS A 126 11.71 8.35 -4.19
CA HIS A 126 12.90 8.62 -5.02
C HIS A 126 14.18 8.91 -4.24
N THR A 127 14.08 9.18 -2.95
CA THR A 127 15.21 9.64 -2.11
C THR A 127 15.43 8.81 -0.85
N ASN A 128 14.52 7.88 -0.55
CA ASN A 128 14.53 7.04 0.64
C ASN A 128 14.38 5.55 0.25
N PRO A 129 15.41 4.71 0.46
CA PRO A 129 15.38 3.28 0.15
C PRO A 129 14.28 2.49 0.88
N ASP A 130 13.96 2.83 2.13
CA ASP A 130 12.96 2.10 2.91
C ASP A 130 11.54 2.41 2.41
N VAL A 131 11.27 3.67 2.03
CA VAL A 131 10.02 4.04 1.36
C VAL A 131 9.95 3.39 -0.01
N HIS A 132 11.06 3.36 -0.76
CA HIS A 132 11.12 2.65 -2.03
C HIS A 132 10.72 1.18 -1.85
N GLN A 133 11.36 0.47 -0.92
CA GLN A 133 11.08 -0.93 -0.68
C GLN A 133 9.64 -1.18 -0.22
N LEU A 134 9.10 -0.33 0.67
CA LEU A 134 7.68 -0.38 1.06
C LEU A 134 6.75 -0.31 -0.16
N THR A 135 7.00 0.64 -1.07
CA THR A 135 6.17 0.79 -2.28
C THR A 135 6.38 -0.31 -3.32
N GLU A 136 7.54 -0.95 -3.36
CA GLU A 136 7.79 -2.06 -4.27
C GLU A 136 7.07 -3.32 -3.83
N THR A 137 7.01 -3.60 -2.52
CA THR A 137 6.20 -4.71 -1.99
C THR A 137 4.71 -4.52 -2.29
N ASP A 138 4.18 -3.32 -2.03
CA ASP A 138 2.79 -2.98 -2.34
C ASP A 138 2.50 -3.08 -3.85
N ARG A 139 3.38 -2.54 -4.69
CA ARG A 139 3.27 -2.61 -6.15
C ARG A 139 3.29 -4.06 -6.65
N ALA A 140 4.17 -4.90 -6.10
CA ALA A 140 4.26 -6.31 -6.48
C ALA A 140 2.96 -7.06 -6.16
N HIS A 141 2.36 -6.80 -4.99
CA HIS A 141 1.06 -7.36 -4.61
C HIS A 141 -0.03 -6.99 -5.62
N HIS A 142 -0.18 -5.69 -5.93
CA HIS A 142 -1.17 -5.23 -6.89
C HIS A 142 -0.97 -5.81 -8.30
N LEU A 143 0.28 -5.97 -8.74
CA LEU A 143 0.60 -6.58 -10.03
C LEU A 143 0.26 -8.08 -10.08
N ASP A 144 0.42 -8.81 -8.97
CA ASP A 144 0.03 -10.21 -8.88
C ASP A 144 -1.49 -10.38 -8.96
N GLN A 145 -2.23 -9.53 -8.26
CA GLN A 145 -3.69 -9.51 -8.32
C GLN A 145 -4.20 -9.19 -9.72
N LEU A 146 -3.64 -8.16 -10.38
CA LEU A 146 -4.02 -7.82 -11.75
C LEU A 146 -3.70 -8.96 -12.71
N ARG A 147 -2.55 -9.63 -12.55
CA ARG A 147 -2.18 -10.78 -13.38
C ARG A 147 -3.19 -11.90 -13.27
N THR A 148 -3.62 -12.23 -12.06
CA THR A 148 -4.67 -13.24 -11.84
C THR A 148 -5.97 -12.86 -12.55
N VAL A 149 -6.34 -11.57 -12.57
CA VAL A 149 -7.52 -11.09 -13.32
C VAL A 149 -7.30 -11.20 -14.84
N LEU A 150 -6.14 -10.82 -15.34
CA LEU A 150 -5.81 -10.89 -16.76
C LEU A 150 -5.74 -12.34 -17.27
N ASP A 151 -5.21 -13.28 -16.47
CA ASP A 151 -5.18 -14.70 -16.79
C ASP A 151 -6.59 -15.28 -17.00
N ARG A 152 -7.59 -14.79 -16.25
CA ARG A 152 -9.00 -15.13 -16.50
C ARG A 152 -9.48 -14.56 -17.83
N GLY A 153 -9.15 -13.30 -18.14
CA GLY A 153 -9.47 -12.70 -19.43
C GLY A 153 -8.84 -13.46 -20.59
N ILE A 154 -7.63 -13.99 -20.43
CA ILE A 154 -6.96 -14.85 -21.41
C ILE A 154 -7.70 -16.18 -21.55
N ALA A 155 -8.05 -16.83 -20.43
CA ALA A 155 -8.79 -18.09 -20.43
C ALA A 155 -10.21 -17.97 -21.02
N GLU A 156 -10.85 -16.81 -20.85
CA GLU A 156 -12.14 -16.45 -21.46
C GLU A 156 -12.02 -16.04 -22.94
N GLY A 157 -10.80 -15.96 -23.49
CA GLY A 157 -10.55 -15.56 -24.88
C GLY A 157 -10.74 -14.06 -25.15
N LEU A 158 -10.76 -13.24 -24.11
CA LEU A 158 -11.01 -11.80 -24.20
C LEU A 158 -9.72 -10.98 -24.24
N VAL A 159 -8.66 -11.43 -23.56
CA VAL A 159 -7.39 -10.70 -23.41
C VAL A 159 -6.28 -11.43 -24.16
N THR A 160 -5.42 -10.69 -24.85
CA THR A 160 -4.28 -11.27 -25.57
C THR A 160 -3.20 -11.77 -24.60
N PRO A 161 -2.65 -12.99 -24.80
CA PRO A 161 -1.59 -13.53 -23.94
C PRO A 161 -0.31 -12.71 -23.86
N SER A 162 -0.04 -11.84 -24.84
CA SER A 162 1.13 -10.94 -24.87
C SER A 162 0.94 -9.65 -24.07
N THR A 163 -0.17 -9.50 -23.34
CA THR A 163 -0.45 -8.31 -22.54
C THR A 163 0.63 -8.06 -21.49
N ASP A 164 1.21 -6.87 -21.51
CA ASP A 164 2.13 -6.42 -20.46
C ASP A 164 1.32 -5.98 -19.22
N VAL A 165 1.44 -6.74 -18.14
CA VAL A 165 0.75 -6.50 -16.86
C VAL A 165 1.16 -5.16 -16.24
N VAL A 166 2.43 -4.75 -16.36
CA VAL A 166 2.93 -3.50 -15.79
C VAL A 166 2.40 -2.31 -16.58
N ALA A 167 2.45 -2.38 -17.91
CA ALA A 167 1.88 -1.34 -18.77
C ALA A 167 0.37 -1.22 -18.55
N THR A 168 -0.33 -2.35 -18.42
CA THR A 168 -1.76 -2.41 -18.11
C THR A 168 -2.07 -1.78 -16.77
N MET A 169 -1.31 -2.10 -15.72
CA MET A 169 -1.46 -1.47 -14.40
C MET A 169 -1.32 0.05 -14.48
N ASN A 170 -0.30 0.54 -15.19
CA ASN A 170 -0.07 1.98 -15.35
C ASN A 170 -1.23 2.67 -16.10
N LEU A 171 -1.79 2.02 -17.14
CA LEU A 171 -2.93 2.52 -17.90
C LEU A 171 -4.20 2.59 -17.03
N LEU A 172 -4.43 1.56 -16.22
CA LEU A 172 -5.64 1.42 -15.41
C LEU A 172 -5.62 2.32 -14.16
N VAL A 173 -4.48 2.44 -13.49
CA VAL A 173 -4.37 3.09 -12.18
C VAL A 173 -3.78 4.49 -12.27
N GLY A 174 -2.99 4.78 -13.31
CA GLY A 174 -2.37 6.10 -13.52
C GLY A 174 -3.37 7.26 -13.45
N PRO A 175 -4.53 7.21 -14.13
CA PRO A 175 -5.53 8.27 -14.04
C PRO A 175 -6.16 8.42 -12.64
N LEU A 176 -6.33 7.32 -11.90
CA LEU A 176 -6.84 7.36 -10.52
C LEU A 176 -5.84 8.05 -9.59
N VAL A 177 -4.56 7.70 -9.70
CA VAL A 177 -3.48 8.36 -8.96
C VAL A 177 -3.41 9.86 -9.31
N LEU A 178 -3.50 10.21 -10.59
CA LEU A 178 -3.49 11.61 -11.01
C LEU A 178 -4.66 12.40 -10.43
N ALA A 179 -5.85 11.80 -10.36
CA ALA A 179 -7.01 12.43 -9.72
C ALA A 179 -6.75 12.70 -8.22
N VAL A 180 -6.16 11.76 -7.49
CA VAL A 180 -5.76 11.96 -6.08
C VAL A 180 -4.74 13.10 -5.93
N LEU A 181 -3.70 13.12 -6.78
CA LEU A 181 -2.68 14.17 -6.76
C LEU A 181 -3.26 15.56 -7.03
N ASN A 182 -4.31 15.63 -7.85
CA ASN A 182 -5.03 16.87 -8.16
C ASN A 182 -6.17 17.18 -7.16
N ASN A 183 -6.36 16.35 -6.14
CA ASN A 183 -7.46 16.45 -5.17
C ASN A 183 -8.87 16.37 -5.81
N ASP A 184 -8.99 15.61 -6.91
CA ASP A 184 -10.22 15.28 -7.65
C ASP A 184 -10.81 13.93 -7.18
N THR A 185 -10.78 13.63 -5.88
CA THR A 185 -11.18 12.31 -5.35
C THR A 185 -12.66 12.01 -5.52
N ASP A 186 -13.50 13.04 -5.66
CA ASP A 186 -14.94 12.94 -5.99
C ASP A 186 -15.18 12.30 -7.37
N ARG A 187 -14.19 12.35 -8.27
CA ARG A 187 -14.27 11.80 -9.62
C ARG A 187 -13.91 10.32 -9.69
N LEU A 188 -13.29 9.77 -8.66
CA LEU A 188 -12.77 8.39 -8.67
C LEU A 188 -13.82 7.34 -9.06
N PRO A 189 -15.06 7.34 -8.52
CA PRO A 189 -16.06 6.33 -8.90
C PRO A 189 -16.36 6.33 -10.40
N ARG A 190 -16.52 7.52 -10.98
CA ARG A 190 -16.77 7.68 -12.42
C ARG A 190 -15.56 7.30 -13.26
N LEU A 191 -14.36 7.70 -12.84
CA LEU A 191 -13.12 7.34 -13.53
C LEU A 191 -12.91 5.82 -13.56
N VAL A 192 -13.21 5.12 -12.47
CA VAL A 192 -13.12 3.65 -12.42
C VAL A 192 -14.00 3.00 -13.49
N ASP A 193 -15.27 3.40 -13.57
CA ASP A 193 -16.18 2.83 -14.56
C ASP A 193 -15.73 3.18 -15.99
N GLU A 194 -15.33 4.44 -16.25
CA GLU A 194 -14.84 4.86 -17.57
C GLU A 194 -13.54 4.16 -18.01
N ILE A 195 -12.63 3.88 -17.08
CA ILE A 195 -11.38 3.17 -17.35
C ILE A 195 -11.66 1.69 -17.62
N ALA A 196 -12.51 1.06 -16.78
CA ALA A 196 -12.90 -0.33 -16.95
C ALA A 196 -13.60 -0.54 -18.31
N ASP A 197 -14.59 0.29 -18.63
CA ASP A 197 -15.35 0.21 -19.88
C ASP A 197 -14.43 0.31 -21.11
N ARG A 198 -13.51 1.29 -21.12
CA ARG A 198 -12.57 1.49 -22.23
C ARG A 198 -11.59 0.33 -22.38
N TYR A 199 -11.06 -0.18 -21.26
CA TYR A 199 -10.13 -1.30 -21.29
C TYR A 199 -10.82 -2.57 -21.79
N ILE A 200 -11.98 -2.92 -21.23
CA ILE A 200 -12.77 -4.09 -21.64
C ILE A 200 -13.16 -3.98 -23.11
N ALA A 201 -13.62 -2.81 -23.57
CA ALA A 201 -13.92 -2.59 -24.97
C ALA A 201 -12.68 -2.83 -25.85
N SER A 202 -11.49 -2.37 -25.44
CA SER A 202 -10.24 -2.59 -26.21
C SER A 202 -9.87 -4.07 -26.32
N CYS A 203 -10.16 -4.88 -25.30
CA CYS A 203 -9.96 -6.33 -25.32
C CYS A 203 -10.80 -6.99 -26.42
N HIS A 204 -12.08 -6.62 -26.56
CA HIS A 204 -12.99 -7.18 -27.57
C HIS A 204 -12.66 -6.79 -29.02
N HIS A 205 -11.87 -5.73 -29.25
CA HIS A 205 -11.49 -5.31 -30.60
C HIS A 205 -10.21 -6.02 -31.10
N THR A 206 -9.67 -6.95 -30.32
CA THR A 206 -8.46 -7.69 -30.68
C THR A 206 -8.84 -9.04 -31.32
N GLU A 207 -9.11 -9.05 -32.64
CA GLU A 207 -9.39 -10.24 -33.47
C GLU A 207 -8.63 -10.12 -34.82
N PRO A 208 -8.38 -11.21 -35.56
CA PRO A 208 -7.07 -11.83 -35.78
C PRO A 208 -6.44 -11.41 -37.12
N GLY A 209 -5.14 -11.08 -37.12
CA GLY A 209 -4.47 -10.66 -38.35
C GLY A 209 -2.96 -10.49 -38.20
N ALA A 210 -2.24 -11.58 -37.92
CA ALA A 210 -0.79 -11.65 -38.11
C ALA A 210 -0.37 -13.05 -38.61
N GLU A 211 -1.07 -13.55 -39.62
CA GLU A 211 -0.48 -14.43 -40.63
C GLU A 211 -0.44 -13.66 -41.96
N GLU A 212 0.66 -13.85 -42.69
CA GLU A 212 1.10 -13.23 -43.95
C GLU A 212 1.92 -11.92 -43.86
N ARG A 213 3.23 -12.09 -43.63
CA ARG A 213 4.22 -11.86 -44.70
C ARG A 213 5.57 -12.53 -44.42
#